data_AF-A0A7J2UU68-F1
#
_entry.id   AF-A0A7J2UU68-F1
#
_cell.length_a   1.000
_cell.length_b   1.000
_cell.length_c   1.000
_cell.angle_alpha   90.00
_cell.angle_beta   90.00
_cell.angle_gamma   90.00
#
_symmetry.space_group_name_H-M   'P 1'
#
loop_
_entity.id
_entity.type
_entity.pdbx_description
1 polymer ?
#
loop_
_entity_poly.entity_id
_entity_poly.type
_entity_poly.pdbx_seq_one_letter_code
_entity_poly.pdbx_strand_id
1 'polypeptide(L)'
;MACLSGPYYIHWDDRRDIPDEVWNRMRMSLKACDDDVLVVLSGNKQDTKTACEEIAQRLESAYLGVLRETRQVHPDGTTGFERVLPGPDRMYPDTDSPPLALSVERIEAVGRQRNEAPAMIEERLVNCGVLNRHARVLALSPLLTIFEKGVKGGMEPRIAAQMLVERLVAARRKTGGAREDDVHVADMLFDMLIQNELYSNAFADAAVLAYSGKSPEDIKKEIPAIDEETALKEWNDVVPQSVSFNHAMGLLVKNLGSNFVPEALFALLAKATYK
;
A
#
# COMPACT_ATOMS: atom_id res chain seq x y z
N MET A 1 -16.48 32.77 -20.20
CA MET A 1 -16.72 31.95 -19.00
C MET A 1 -17.28 32.87 -17.94
N ALA A 2 -18.47 32.56 -17.38
CA ALA A 2 -19.09 33.36 -16.34
C ALA A 2 -18.38 33.13 -15.00
N CYS A 3 -17.92 34.19 -14.34
CA CYS A 3 -17.19 34.12 -13.07
C CYS A 3 -18.10 34.46 -11.89
N LEU A 4 -19.09 33.61 -11.61
CA LEU A 4 -20.07 33.90 -10.56
C LEU A 4 -19.48 33.53 -9.15
N SER A 5 -19.98 34.19 -8.06
CA SER A 5 -19.88 33.94 -6.54
C SER A 5 -21.06 33.16 -5.84
N GLY A 6 -20.91 31.96 -5.23
CA GLY A 6 -22.04 30.99 -5.06
C GLY A 6 -23.00 31.30 -3.89
N PRO A 7 -24.29 30.88 -3.95
CA PRO A 7 -24.99 30.17 -5.03
C PRO A 7 -25.46 31.09 -6.17
N TYR A 8 -25.15 30.70 -7.41
CA TYR A 8 -25.28 31.56 -8.60
C TYR A 8 -26.58 31.35 -9.39
N TYR A 9 -27.27 30.24 -9.13
CA TYR A 9 -28.52 29.88 -9.78
C TYR A 9 -29.44 29.10 -8.84
N ILE A 10 -30.73 29.20 -9.12
CA ILE A 10 -31.83 28.40 -8.55
C ILE A 10 -32.78 28.05 -9.70
N HIS A 11 -33.52 26.94 -9.59
CA HIS A 11 -34.49 26.55 -10.62
C HIS A 11 -35.81 26.09 -10.00
N TRP A 12 -36.83 25.96 -10.83
CA TRP A 12 -38.21 25.68 -10.41
C TRP A 12 -38.38 24.43 -9.52
N ASP A 13 -37.56 23.40 -9.71
CA ASP A 13 -37.60 22.16 -8.91
C ASP A 13 -36.77 22.27 -7.63
N ASP A 14 -35.94 23.30 -7.54
CA ASP A 14 -35.09 23.63 -6.40
C ASP A 14 -35.42 25.06 -5.91
N ARG A 15 -36.63 25.21 -5.35
CA ARG A 15 -37.22 26.50 -4.94
C ARG A 15 -36.67 27.06 -3.64
N ARG A 16 -35.42 26.73 -3.28
CA ARG A 16 -34.79 27.23 -2.07
C ARG A 16 -34.87 28.77 -2.05
N ASP A 17 -35.21 29.33 -0.89
CA ASP A 17 -35.07 30.74 -0.55
C ASP A 17 -35.95 31.77 -1.30
N ILE A 18 -36.87 31.36 -2.21
CA ILE A 18 -37.81 32.28 -2.89
C ILE A 18 -39.28 31.88 -2.64
N PRO A 19 -40.15 32.80 -2.15
CA PRO A 19 -41.57 32.53 -1.96
C PRO A 19 -42.32 32.18 -3.25
N ASP A 20 -43.31 31.27 -3.18
CA ASP A 20 -44.13 30.85 -4.33
C ASP A 20 -44.83 32.01 -5.05
N GLU A 21 -45.21 33.06 -4.33
CA GLU A 21 -45.80 34.27 -4.92
C GLU A 21 -44.84 34.95 -5.91
N VAL A 22 -43.54 34.97 -5.60
CA VAL A 22 -42.50 35.55 -6.47
C VAL A 22 -42.34 34.69 -7.72
N TRP A 23 -42.28 33.37 -7.54
CA TRP A 23 -42.23 32.39 -8.62
C TRP A 23 -43.44 32.51 -9.57
N ASN A 24 -44.65 32.62 -9.02
CA ASN A 24 -45.88 32.79 -9.81
C ASN A 24 -45.88 34.10 -10.61
N ARG A 25 -45.40 35.19 -10.01
CA ARG A 25 -45.23 36.47 -10.74
C ARG A 25 -44.24 36.36 -11.88
N MET A 26 -43.13 35.65 -11.70
CA MET A 26 -42.14 35.42 -12.76
C MET A 26 -42.74 34.60 -13.90
N ARG A 27 -43.46 33.51 -13.60
CA ARG A 27 -44.14 32.69 -14.63
C ARG A 27 -45.14 33.49 -15.45
N MET A 28 -46.00 34.26 -14.79
CA MET A 28 -46.95 35.14 -15.48
C MET A 28 -46.24 36.18 -16.37
N SER A 29 -45.15 36.77 -15.87
CA SER A 29 -44.39 37.79 -16.62
C SER A 29 -43.69 37.20 -17.86
N LEU A 30 -43.19 35.98 -17.76
CA LEU A 30 -42.54 35.26 -18.85
C LEU A 30 -43.52 34.49 -19.74
N LYS A 31 -44.82 34.48 -19.39
CA LYS A 31 -45.87 33.67 -20.05
C LYS A 31 -45.51 32.18 -20.13
N ALA A 32 -44.87 31.67 -19.08
CA ALA A 32 -44.47 30.27 -18.99
C ALA A 32 -45.69 29.34 -18.81
N CYS A 33 -45.72 28.25 -19.55
CA CYS A 33 -46.72 27.18 -19.46
C CYS A 33 -46.35 26.15 -18.38
N ASP A 34 -47.27 25.24 -18.07
CA ASP A 34 -47.10 24.24 -17.00
C ASP A 34 -45.85 23.35 -17.18
N ASP A 35 -45.51 23.02 -18.41
CA ASP A 35 -44.33 22.20 -18.76
C ASP A 35 -43.00 22.98 -18.80
N ASP A 36 -43.04 24.31 -18.61
CA ASP A 36 -41.83 25.14 -18.62
C ASP A 36 -41.15 25.17 -17.24
N VAL A 37 -39.82 25.07 -17.25
CA VAL A 37 -38.95 25.23 -16.08
C VAL A 37 -38.32 26.61 -16.10
N LEU A 38 -38.40 27.32 -14.97
CA LEU A 38 -37.72 28.59 -14.78
C LEU A 38 -36.36 28.35 -14.11
N VAL A 39 -35.32 29.02 -14.63
CA VAL A 39 -33.99 29.10 -14.03
C VAL A 39 -33.68 30.57 -13.77
N VAL A 40 -33.31 30.90 -12.53
CA VAL A 40 -32.98 32.26 -12.12
C VAL A 40 -31.49 32.31 -11.79
N LEU A 41 -30.78 33.25 -12.40
CA LEU A 41 -29.35 33.49 -12.18
C LEU A 41 -29.14 34.79 -11.43
N SER A 42 -28.17 34.82 -10.53
CA SER A 42 -27.77 36.02 -9.79
C SER A 42 -26.30 36.33 -10.02
N GLY A 43 -25.99 37.61 -10.23
CA GLY A 43 -24.64 38.08 -10.51
C GLY A 43 -24.65 39.39 -11.30
N ASN A 44 -23.47 39.81 -11.76
CA ASN A 44 -23.41 40.97 -12.64
C ASN A 44 -24.06 40.65 -14.00
N LYS A 45 -24.47 41.71 -14.71
CA LYS A 45 -25.22 41.59 -15.98
C LYS A 45 -24.45 40.81 -17.06
N GLN A 46 -23.13 40.92 -17.09
CA GLN A 46 -22.31 40.29 -18.13
C GLN A 46 -22.18 38.78 -17.90
N ASP A 47 -21.90 38.37 -16.67
CA ASP A 47 -21.75 36.97 -16.28
C ASP A 47 -23.08 36.23 -16.33
N THR A 48 -24.16 36.85 -15.84
CA THR A 48 -25.51 36.26 -15.91
C THR A 48 -25.98 36.08 -17.35
N LYS A 49 -25.72 37.04 -18.24
CA LYS A 49 -26.01 36.88 -19.67
C LYS A 49 -25.23 35.70 -20.26
N THR A 50 -23.93 35.62 -19.99
CA THR A 50 -23.07 34.53 -20.47
C THR A 50 -23.54 33.19 -19.93
N ALA A 51 -23.88 33.10 -18.64
CA ALA A 51 -24.37 31.88 -18.02
C ALA A 51 -25.73 31.43 -18.58
N CYS A 52 -26.64 32.36 -18.90
CA CYS A 52 -27.89 32.02 -19.61
C CYS A 52 -27.60 31.38 -20.98
N GLU A 53 -26.65 31.93 -21.75
CA GLU A 53 -26.27 31.40 -23.06
C GLU A 53 -25.68 29.99 -22.95
N GLU A 54 -24.79 29.75 -21.99
CA GLU A 54 -24.19 28.43 -21.73
C GLU A 54 -25.23 27.39 -21.26
N ILE A 55 -26.14 27.78 -20.36
CA ILE A 55 -27.23 26.89 -19.90
C ILE A 55 -28.16 26.54 -21.06
N ALA A 56 -28.55 27.52 -21.88
CA ALA A 56 -29.39 27.28 -23.05
C ALA A 56 -28.73 26.28 -24.02
N GLN A 57 -27.47 26.49 -24.37
CA GLN A 57 -26.70 25.57 -25.23
C GLN A 57 -26.59 24.17 -24.61
N ARG A 58 -26.43 24.09 -23.28
CA ARG A 58 -26.38 22.81 -22.55
C ARG A 58 -27.70 22.08 -22.60
N LEU A 59 -28.83 22.79 -22.42
CA LEU A 59 -30.17 22.21 -22.50
C LEU A 59 -30.48 21.72 -23.92
N GLU A 60 -30.20 22.52 -24.94
CA GLU A 60 -30.32 22.11 -26.35
C GLU A 60 -29.55 20.82 -26.64
N SER A 61 -28.31 20.77 -26.16
CA SER A 61 -27.44 19.62 -26.34
C SER A 61 -27.88 18.40 -25.52
N ALA A 62 -28.51 18.60 -24.36
CA ALA A 62 -29.03 17.52 -23.52
C ALA A 62 -30.20 16.75 -24.19
N TYR A 63 -31.01 17.43 -25.01
CA TYR A 63 -32.04 16.77 -25.81
C TYR A 63 -31.47 15.79 -26.85
N LEU A 64 -30.23 16.01 -27.28
CA LEU A 64 -29.53 15.12 -28.23
C LEU A 64 -28.90 13.90 -27.53
N GLY A 65 -28.73 13.95 -26.21
CA GLY A 65 -28.21 12.85 -25.40
C GLY A 65 -26.99 13.23 -24.55
N VAL A 66 -26.16 12.23 -24.24
CA VAL A 66 -24.98 12.42 -23.37
C VAL A 66 -23.85 13.08 -24.16
N LEU A 67 -23.40 14.23 -23.68
CA LEU A 67 -22.36 15.02 -24.32
C LEU A 67 -20.96 14.46 -24.08
N ARG A 68 -20.10 14.65 -25.08
CA ARG A 68 -18.69 14.28 -25.01
C ARG A 68 -17.90 15.40 -24.33
N GLU A 69 -17.50 15.17 -23.09
CA GLU A 69 -16.81 16.15 -22.26
C GLU A 69 -15.83 15.48 -21.29
N THR A 70 -14.88 16.26 -20.79
CA THR A 70 -14.05 15.87 -19.65
C THR A 70 -14.77 16.23 -18.36
N ARG A 71 -14.74 15.31 -17.39
CA ARG A 71 -15.40 15.44 -16.10
C ARG A 71 -14.41 15.14 -14.97
N GLN A 72 -14.44 15.95 -13.93
CA GLN A 72 -13.67 15.75 -12.72
C GLN A 72 -14.38 14.78 -11.78
N VAL A 73 -13.65 13.85 -11.15
CA VAL A 73 -14.19 12.91 -10.16
C VAL A 73 -14.20 13.57 -8.77
N HIS A 74 -15.28 13.35 -8.02
CA HIS A 74 -15.43 13.79 -6.63
C HIS A 74 -15.28 12.61 -5.64
N PRO A 75 -14.92 12.87 -4.37
CA PRO A 75 -14.72 11.81 -3.37
C PRO A 75 -15.95 10.92 -3.09
N ASP A 76 -17.15 11.43 -3.36
CA ASP A 76 -18.42 10.70 -3.23
C ASP A 76 -18.73 9.80 -4.44
N GLY A 77 -17.83 9.75 -5.42
CA GLY A 77 -17.98 8.98 -6.65
C GLY A 77 -18.81 9.67 -7.74
N THR A 78 -19.31 10.89 -7.48
CA THR A 78 -19.95 11.71 -8.52
C THR A 78 -18.90 12.35 -9.42
N THR A 79 -19.35 12.96 -10.51
CA THR A 79 -18.48 13.69 -11.42
C THR A 79 -19.07 15.06 -11.76
N GLY A 80 -18.22 16.06 -11.91
CA GLY A 80 -18.59 17.42 -12.34
C GLY A 80 -18.04 17.73 -13.73
N PHE A 81 -18.71 18.60 -14.47
CA PHE A 81 -18.17 19.11 -15.74
C PHE A 81 -16.84 19.84 -15.50
N GLU A 82 -15.81 19.54 -16.31
CA GLU A 82 -14.52 20.24 -16.26
C GLU A 82 -14.30 21.07 -17.53
N ARG A 83 -14.38 20.45 -18.71
CA ARG A 83 -14.21 21.13 -20.01
C ARG A 83 -14.79 20.31 -21.15
N VAL A 84 -15.08 20.99 -22.26
CA VAL A 84 -15.44 20.33 -23.53
C VAL A 84 -14.22 19.57 -24.07
N LEU A 85 -14.44 18.43 -24.74
CA LEU A 85 -13.35 17.72 -25.39
C LEU A 85 -12.76 18.57 -26.53
N PRO A 86 -11.41 18.59 -26.66
CA PRO A 86 -10.79 19.21 -27.82
C PRO A 86 -11.21 18.43 -29.08
N GLY A 87 -11.24 19.12 -30.22
CA GLY A 87 -11.45 18.47 -31.52
C GLY A 87 -10.37 17.41 -31.80
N PRO A 88 -10.60 16.50 -32.76
CA PRO A 88 -9.64 15.44 -33.09
C PRO A 88 -8.25 16.04 -33.40
N ASP A 89 -7.25 15.55 -32.69
CA ASP A 89 -5.90 16.08 -32.71
C ASP A 89 -5.28 15.98 -34.12
N ARG A 90 -4.56 17.05 -34.49
CA ARG A 90 -3.74 17.11 -35.69
C ARG A 90 -2.43 16.35 -35.42
N MET A 91 -2.49 15.02 -35.42
CA MET A 91 -1.28 14.21 -35.35
C MET A 91 -0.58 14.21 -36.70
N TYR A 92 0.66 14.69 -36.75
CA TYR A 92 1.58 14.49 -37.86
C TYR A 92 2.76 13.63 -37.35
N PRO A 93 3.37 12.80 -38.20
CA PRO A 93 4.58 12.08 -37.82
C PRO A 93 5.65 13.06 -37.35
N ASP A 94 6.29 12.76 -36.23
CA ASP A 94 7.49 13.46 -35.79
C ASP A 94 8.59 13.24 -36.85
N THR A 95 9.01 14.31 -37.52
CA THR A 95 10.02 14.27 -38.59
C THR A 95 11.44 14.46 -38.07
N ASP A 96 11.58 14.89 -36.81
CA ASP A 96 12.90 15.14 -36.22
C ASP A 96 13.58 13.81 -35.83
N SER A 97 12.78 12.77 -35.60
CA SER A 97 13.25 11.44 -35.19
C SER A 97 13.10 10.42 -36.33
N PRO A 98 14.16 9.64 -36.67
CA PRO A 98 14.01 8.53 -37.60
C PRO A 98 13.12 7.43 -37.01
N PRO A 99 12.40 6.65 -37.82
CA PRO A 99 11.62 5.51 -37.34
C PRO A 99 12.50 4.49 -36.60
N LEU A 100 12.04 4.06 -35.41
CA LEU A 100 12.73 3.02 -34.64
C LEU A 100 12.25 1.62 -35.05
N ALA A 101 13.06 0.92 -35.85
CA ALA A 101 12.80 -0.48 -36.17
C ALA A 101 13.08 -1.40 -34.97
N LEU A 102 12.13 -2.26 -34.63
CA LEU A 102 12.27 -3.30 -33.61
C LEU A 102 12.48 -4.65 -34.30
N SER A 103 13.66 -5.25 -34.13
CA SER A 103 13.94 -6.59 -34.67
C SER A 103 13.24 -7.67 -33.85
N VAL A 104 12.95 -8.81 -34.48
CA VAL A 104 12.34 -9.97 -33.81
C VAL A 104 13.26 -10.48 -32.71
N GLU A 105 14.57 -10.51 -32.95
CA GLU A 105 15.57 -10.93 -31.96
C GLU A 105 15.56 -10.03 -30.72
N ARG A 106 15.36 -8.72 -30.90
CA ARG A 106 15.24 -7.76 -29.79
C ARG A 106 13.98 -8.01 -28.97
N ILE A 107 12.84 -8.25 -29.65
CA ILE A 107 11.56 -8.55 -28.99
C ILE A 107 11.68 -9.84 -28.20
N GLU A 108 12.25 -10.89 -28.80
CA GLU A 108 12.44 -12.18 -28.14
C GLU A 108 13.41 -12.09 -26.95
N ALA A 109 14.52 -11.36 -27.10
CA ALA A 109 15.48 -11.17 -26.01
C ALA A 109 14.82 -10.51 -24.79
N VAL A 110 14.01 -9.47 -24.98
CA VAL A 110 13.25 -8.82 -23.91
C VAL A 110 12.17 -9.75 -23.36
N GLY A 111 11.48 -10.49 -24.22
CA GLY A 111 10.47 -11.47 -23.82
C GLY A 111 11.02 -12.55 -22.89
N ARG A 112 12.26 -13.01 -23.12
CA ARG A 112 12.97 -13.99 -22.26
C ARG A 112 13.43 -13.40 -20.91
N GLN A 113 13.58 -12.08 -20.82
CA GLN A 113 13.98 -11.38 -19.59
C GLN A 113 12.77 -10.90 -18.75
N ARG A 114 11.56 -11.27 -19.14
CA ARG A 114 10.35 -10.84 -18.44
C ARG A 114 10.31 -11.44 -17.05
N ASN A 115 10.20 -10.58 -16.04
CA ASN A 115 9.97 -11.00 -14.67
C ASN A 115 8.60 -11.69 -14.54
N GLU A 116 8.52 -12.59 -13.56
CA GLU A 116 7.29 -13.27 -13.18
C GLU A 116 6.21 -12.25 -12.77
N ALA A 117 4.97 -12.47 -13.18
CA ALA A 117 3.86 -11.60 -12.77
C ALA A 117 3.60 -11.78 -11.26
N PRO A 118 3.17 -10.73 -10.53
CA PRO A 118 2.91 -10.84 -9.09
C PRO A 118 1.99 -12.02 -8.71
N ALA A 119 0.94 -12.28 -9.50
CA ALA A 119 0.03 -13.41 -9.26
C ALA A 119 0.74 -14.79 -9.35
N MET A 120 1.70 -14.94 -10.27
CA MET A 120 2.48 -16.18 -10.40
C MET A 120 3.50 -16.32 -9.26
N ILE A 121 4.13 -15.21 -8.84
CA ILE A 121 4.98 -15.18 -7.63
C ILE A 121 4.17 -15.60 -6.41
N GLU A 122 2.97 -15.04 -6.21
CA GLU A 122 2.10 -15.39 -5.09
C GLU A 122 1.79 -16.89 -5.06
N GLU A 123 1.39 -17.47 -6.19
CA GLU A 123 1.10 -18.89 -6.32
C GLU A 123 2.32 -19.75 -5.99
N ARG A 124 3.49 -19.41 -6.55
CA ARG A 124 4.76 -20.09 -6.27
C ARG A 124 5.11 -20.06 -4.79
N LEU A 125 5.02 -18.90 -4.14
CA LEU A 125 5.32 -18.76 -2.71
C LEU A 125 4.36 -19.59 -1.85
N VAL A 126 3.06 -19.58 -2.17
CA VAL A 126 2.06 -20.40 -1.47
C VAL A 126 2.37 -21.89 -1.61
N ASN A 127 2.74 -22.34 -2.82
CA ASN A 127 3.15 -23.73 -3.06
C ASN A 127 4.42 -24.12 -2.30
N CYS A 128 5.28 -23.16 -1.95
CA CYS A 128 6.44 -23.36 -1.07
C CYS A 128 6.10 -23.32 0.44
N GLY A 129 4.82 -23.22 0.83
CA GLY A 129 4.39 -23.21 2.23
C GLY A 129 4.29 -21.83 2.87
N VAL A 130 4.48 -20.75 2.10
CA VAL A 130 4.26 -19.38 2.57
C VAL A 130 2.76 -19.14 2.73
N LEU A 131 2.36 -18.46 3.81
CA LEU A 131 0.95 -18.12 4.03
C LEU A 131 0.47 -17.16 2.95
N ASN A 132 -0.76 -17.36 2.44
CA ASN A 132 -1.32 -16.55 1.36
C ASN A 132 -1.22 -15.03 1.61
N ARG A 133 -1.47 -14.59 2.84
CA ARG A 133 -1.35 -13.18 3.24
C ARG A 133 0.08 -12.64 3.11
N HIS A 134 1.11 -13.46 3.36
CA HIS A 134 2.51 -13.07 3.26
C HIS A 134 2.97 -13.09 1.81
N ALA A 135 2.54 -14.09 1.04
CA ALA A 135 2.83 -14.20 -0.39
C ALA A 135 2.35 -12.95 -1.15
N ARG A 136 1.12 -12.50 -0.90
CA ARG A 136 0.56 -11.25 -1.47
C ARG A 136 1.42 -10.02 -1.21
N VAL A 137 1.96 -9.90 0.00
CA VAL A 137 2.81 -8.77 0.37
C VAL A 137 4.17 -8.90 -0.31
N LEU A 138 4.79 -10.08 -0.27
CA LEU A 138 6.11 -10.32 -0.83
C LEU A 138 6.16 -10.20 -2.35
N ALA A 139 5.12 -10.64 -3.06
CA ALA A 139 5.05 -10.58 -4.52
C ALA A 139 5.12 -9.16 -5.10
N LEU A 140 4.77 -8.15 -4.28
CA LEU A 140 4.83 -6.74 -4.64
C LEU A 140 5.93 -5.98 -3.89
N SER A 141 6.76 -6.69 -3.11
CA SER A 141 7.76 -6.09 -2.23
C SER A 141 9.18 -6.25 -2.78
N PRO A 142 10.05 -5.24 -2.61
CA PRO A 142 11.47 -5.40 -2.88
C PRO A 142 12.14 -6.45 -1.98
N LEU A 143 11.51 -6.85 -0.88
CA LEU A 143 12.00 -7.90 0.03
C LEU A 143 11.92 -9.31 -0.57
N LEU A 144 11.31 -9.51 -1.74
CA LEU A 144 11.26 -10.80 -2.41
C LEU A 144 12.67 -11.37 -2.68
N THR A 145 13.62 -10.51 -3.06
CA THR A 145 15.00 -10.94 -3.32
C THR A 145 15.70 -11.44 -2.05
N ILE A 146 15.43 -10.78 -0.91
CA ILE A 146 15.97 -11.18 0.40
C ILE A 146 15.34 -12.49 0.88
N PHE A 147 14.02 -12.64 0.67
CA PHE A 147 13.32 -13.89 0.91
C PHE A 147 13.96 -15.04 0.12
N GLU A 148 14.17 -14.86 -1.19
CA GLU A 148 14.77 -15.89 -2.05
C GLU A 148 16.21 -16.21 -1.65
N LYS A 149 16.99 -15.20 -1.23
CA LYS A 149 18.33 -15.38 -0.65
C LYS A 149 18.28 -16.23 0.62
N GLY A 150 17.37 -15.95 1.54
CA GLY A 150 17.20 -16.72 2.79
C GLY A 150 16.81 -18.17 2.54
N VAL A 151 15.84 -18.42 1.65
CA VAL A 151 15.41 -19.79 1.31
C VAL A 151 16.54 -20.58 0.64
N LYS A 152 17.32 -19.95 -0.27
CA LYS A 152 18.52 -20.57 -0.84
C LYS A 152 19.60 -20.86 0.20
N GLY A 153 19.69 -20.03 1.25
CA GLY A 153 20.54 -20.23 2.41
C GLY A 153 20.05 -21.32 3.38
N GLY A 154 18.95 -22.01 3.08
CA GLY A 154 18.43 -23.11 3.88
C GLY A 154 17.34 -22.73 4.88
N MET A 155 16.87 -21.47 4.89
CA MET A 155 15.76 -21.07 5.75
C MET A 155 14.44 -21.68 5.29
N GLU A 156 13.61 -22.04 6.26
CA GLU A 156 12.25 -22.49 6.00
C GLU A 156 11.41 -21.32 5.43
N PRO A 157 10.73 -21.50 4.27
CA PRO A 157 10.03 -20.42 3.58
C PRO A 157 9.01 -19.68 4.44
N ARG A 158 8.22 -20.39 5.26
CA ARG A 158 7.19 -19.74 6.07
C ARG A 158 7.81 -18.83 7.14
N ILE A 159 8.89 -19.26 7.78
CA ILE A 159 9.63 -18.48 8.77
C ILE A 159 10.28 -17.26 8.12
N ALA A 160 10.96 -17.43 6.98
CA ALA A 160 11.59 -16.32 6.26
C ALA A 160 10.55 -15.25 5.85
N ALA A 161 9.41 -15.68 5.32
CA ALA A 161 8.31 -14.77 4.98
C ALA A 161 7.73 -14.07 6.21
N GLN A 162 7.55 -14.79 7.32
CA GLN A 162 7.07 -14.21 8.58
C GLN A 162 8.03 -13.15 9.12
N MET A 163 9.33 -13.39 9.05
CA MET A 163 10.35 -12.43 9.49
C MET A 163 10.25 -11.12 8.70
N LEU A 164 10.18 -11.21 7.38
CA LEU A 164 10.15 -10.03 6.51
C LEU A 164 8.82 -9.26 6.58
N VAL A 165 7.69 -9.96 6.58
CA VAL A 165 6.36 -9.33 6.48
C VAL A 165 5.81 -8.89 7.84
N GLU A 166 6.10 -9.63 8.91
CA GLU A 166 5.58 -9.35 10.24
C GLU A 166 6.65 -8.73 11.16
N ARG A 167 7.74 -9.46 11.42
CA ARG A 167 8.69 -9.09 12.49
C ARG A 167 9.51 -7.85 12.16
N LEU A 168 10.00 -7.75 10.92
CA LEU A 168 10.73 -6.59 10.41
C LEU A 168 9.86 -5.32 10.47
N VAL A 169 8.62 -5.42 9.98
CA VAL A 169 7.65 -4.30 9.99
C VAL A 169 7.30 -3.88 11.41
N ALA A 170 7.13 -4.84 12.33
CA ALA A 170 6.88 -4.55 13.74
C ALA A 170 8.07 -3.84 14.40
N ALA A 171 9.30 -4.30 14.14
CA ALA A 171 10.52 -3.66 14.63
C ALA A 171 10.64 -2.22 14.12
N ARG A 172 10.44 -1.99 12.82
CA ARG A 172 10.44 -0.64 12.23
C ARG A 172 9.43 0.28 12.90
N ARG A 173 8.18 -0.19 13.09
CA ARG A 173 7.13 0.61 13.73
C ARG A 173 7.48 0.98 15.18
N LYS A 174 8.16 0.07 15.89
CA LYS A 174 8.57 0.28 17.28
C LYS A 174 9.69 1.33 17.39
N THR A 175 10.59 1.38 16.42
CA THR A 175 11.72 2.33 16.41
C THR A 175 11.42 3.64 15.67
N GLY A 176 10.36 3.68 14.86
CA GLY A 176 10.10 4.80 13.95
C GLY A 176 11.02 4.82 12.72
N GLY A 177 11.66 3.69 12.39
CA GLY A 177 12.57 3.57 11.25
C GLY A 177 11.91 3.85 9.89
N ALA A 178 12.70 4.28 8.91
CA ALA A 178 12.19 4.56 7.57
C ALA A 178 11.92 3.27 6.78
N ARG A 179 10.91 3.30 5.91
CA ARG A 179 10.60 2.16 5.03
C ARG A 179 11.69 1.91 3.99
N GLU A 180 12.43 2.95 3.63
CA GLU A 180 13.54 2.90 2.67
C GLU A 180 14.69 2.00 3.17
N ASP A 181 14.84 1.88 4.50
CA ASP A 181 15.88 1.06 5.14
C ASP A 181 15.56 -0.43 5.17
N ASP A 182 14.29 -0.82 4.90
CA ASP A 182 13.82 -2.21 5.03
C ASP A 182 14.71 -3.21 4.32
N VAL A 183 15.11 -2.90 3.07
CA VAL A 183 15.91 -3.80 2.25
C VAL A 183 17.29 -3.99 2.84
N HIS A 184 17.93 -2.90 3.27
CA HIS A 184 19.27 -2.94 3.85
C HIS A 184 19.29 -3.69 5.19
N VAL A 185 18.34 -3.36 6.08
CA VAL A 185 18.20 -4.04 7.37
C VAL A 185 17.89 -5.52 7.19
N ALA A 186 16.96 -5.86 6.30
CA ALA A 186 16.62 -7.25 6.03
C ALA A 186 17.79 -8.04 5.46
N ASP A 187 18.53 -7.47 4.49
CA ASP A 187 19.67 -8.13 3.86
C ASP A 187 20.78 -8.42 4.87
N MET A 188 21.13 -7.43 5.69
CA MET A 188 22.12 -7.56 6.76
C MET A 188 21.74 -8.65 7.77
N LEU A 189 20.49 -8.65 8.25
CA LEU A 189 20.05 -9.64 9.24
C LEU A 189 19.94 -11.04 8.63
N PHE A 190 19.55 -11.16 7.37
CA PHE A 190 19.52 -12.45 6.67
C PHE A 190 20.93 -13.00 6.45
N ASP A 191 21.93 -12.16 6.20
CA ASP A 191 23.34 -12.60 6.17
C ASP A 191 23.79 -13.15 7.52
N MET A 192 23.46 -12.48 8.63
CA MET A 192 23.77 -12.96 9.97
C MET A 192 23.07 -14.31 10.28
N LEU A 193 21.82 -14.48 9.85
CA LEU A 193 21.09 -15.74 9.99
C LEU A 193 21.77 -16.87 9.19
N ILE A 194 22.17 -16.61 7.93
CA ILE A 194 22.85 -17.60 7.06
C ILE A 194 24.21 -18.00 7.65
N GLN A 195 24.91 -17.07 8.30
CA GLN A 195 26.20 -17.30 8.94
C GLN A 195 26.09 -17.93 10.34
N ASN A 196 24.87 -18.24 10.82
CA ASN A 196 24.59 -18.73 12.18
C ASN A 196 25.08 -17.78 13.30
N GLU A 197 25.15 -16.49 13.01
CA GLU A 197 25.50 -15.44 13.98
C GLU A 197 24.24 -14.86 14.65
N LEU A 198 23.08 -15.16 14.08
CA LEU A 198 21.76 -14.81 14.56
C LEU A 198 20.85 -16.02 14.41
N TYR A 199 20.00 -16.26 15.41
CA TYR A 199 18.95 -17.27 15.35
C TYR A 199 17.57 -16.66 15.14
N SER A 200 16.62 -17.48 14.69
CA SER A 200 15.30 -17.03 14.25
C SER A 200 14.45 -16.38 15.35
N ASN A 201 14.63 -16.79 16.60
CA ASN A 201 14.03 -16.20 17.81
C ASN A 201 14.50 -14.77 18.09
N ALA A 202 15.78 -14.47 17.83
CA ALA A 202 16.35 -13.14 18.06
C ALA A 202 16.09 -12.12 16.94
N PHE A 203 15.56 -12.55 15.80
CA PHE A 203 15.39 -11.67 14.63
C PHE A 203 14.65 -10.36 14.94
N ALA A 204 13.61 -10.40 15.77
CA ALA A 204 12.84 -9.20 16.11
C ALA A 204 13.67 -8.19 16.92
N ASP A 205 14.47 -8.66 17.87
CA ASP A 205 15.33 -7.80 18.69
C ASP A 205 16.50 -7.26 17.86
N ALA A 206 17.11 -8.12 17.03
CA ALA A 206 18.14 -7.73 16.07
C ALA A 206 17.63 -6.66 15.10
N ALA A 207 16.39 -6.78 14.61
CA ALA A 207 15.78 -5.78 13.76
C ALA A 207 15.57 -4.43 14.48
N VAL A 208 15.17 -4.44 15.75
CA VAL A 208 15.05 -3.20 16.55
C VAL A 208 16.41 -2.51 16.69
N LEU A 209 17.47 -3.28 16.95
CA LEU A 209 18.83 -2.75 17.05
C LEU A 209 19.33 -2.21 15.71
N ALA A 210 19.10 -2.95 14.62
CA ALA A 210 19.46 -2.54 13.27
C ALA A 210 18.79 -1.22 12.86
N TYR A 211 17.47 -1.08 13.07
CA TYR A 211 16.76 0.17 12.80
C TYR A 211 17.19 1.33 13.72
N SER A 212 17.86 1.03 14.83
CA SER A 212 18.45 2.03 15.73
C SER A 212 19.88 2.40 15.33
N GLY A 213 20.37 1.92 14.18
CA GLY A 213 21.67 2.23 13.59
C GLY A 213 22.85 1.38 14.09
N LYS A 214 22.58 0.25 14.74
CA LYS A 214 23.63 -0.67 15.22
C LYS A 214 24.22 -1.48 14.06
N SER A 215 25.54 -1.64 14.05
CA SER A 215 26.23 -2.51 13.07
C SER A 215 26.05 -3.99 13.43
N PRO A 216 26.33 -4.92 12.50
CA PRO A 216 26.35 -6.36 12.79
C PRO A 216 27.22 -6.72 14.00
N GLU A 217 28.39 -6.11 14.16
CA GLU A 217 29.29 -6.34 15.29
C GLU A 217 28.70 -5.88 16.61
N ASP A 218 27.99 -4.76 16.62
CA ASP A 218 27.32 -4.25 17.83
C ASP A 218 26.12 -5.14 18.20
N ILE A 219 25.36 -5.59 17.20
CA ILE A 219 24.27 -6.54 17.41
C ILE A 219 24.80 -7.84 18.03
N LYS A 220 25.92 -8.39 17.52
CA LYS A 220 26.56 -9.59 18.10
C LYS A 220 27.01 -9.40 19.54
N LYS A 221 27.43 -8.20 19.93
CA LYS A 221 27.83 -7.90 21.31
C LYS A 221 26.63 -7.78 22.24
N GLU A 222 25.54 -7.17 21.78
CA GLU A 222 24.33 -6.95 22.58
C GLU A 222 23.47 -8.20 22.71
N ILE A 223 23.38 -9.00 21.65
CA ILE A 223 22.65 -10.28 21.60
C ILE A 223 23.54 -11.40 21.05
N PRO A 224 24.55 -11.87 21.81
CA PRO A 224 25.47 -12.89 21.36
C PRO A 224 24.75 -14.21 21.05
N ALA A 225 25.19 -14.90 20.00
CA ALA A 225 24.67 -16.22 19.67
C ALA A 225 25.13 -17.24 20.70
N ILE A 226 24.17 -17.92 21.32
CA ILE A 226 24.43 -18.93 22.35
C ILE A 226 24.22 -20.32 21.76
N ASP A 227 25.22 -21.18 21.94
CA ASP A 227 25.16 -22.58 21.51
C ASP A 227 24.22 -23.43 22.38
N GLU A 228 23.92 -24.63 21.89
CA GLU A 228 22.99 -25.55 22.55
C GLU A 228 23.48 -25.96 23.96
N GLU A 229 24.78 -26.21 24.14
CA GLU A 229 25.34 -26.67 25.42
C GLU A 229 25.21 -25.60 26.50
N THR A 230 25.56 -24.36 26.18
CA THR A 230 25.45 -23.22 27.11
C THR A 230 23.98 -22.95 27.43
N ALA A 231 23.09 -23.00 26.44
CA ALA A 231 21.65 -22.80 26.65
C ALA A 231 21.04 -23.89 27.56
N LEU A 232 21.42 -25.16 27.37
CA LEU A 232 20.95 -26.28 28.19
C LEU A 232 21.48 -26.22 29.63
N LYS A 233 22.72 -25.76 29.83
CA LYS A 233 23.31 -25.60 31.16
C LYS A 233 22.57 -24.55 31.98
N GLU A 234 22.42 -23.36 31.43
CA GLU A 234 21.72 -22.25 32.09
C GLU A 234 20.26 -22.59 32.42
N TRP A 235 19.56 -23.35 31.56
CA TRP A 235 18.21 -23.81 31.90
C TRP A 235 18.15 -24.65 33.17
N ASN A 236 19.06 -25.62 33.32
CA ASN A 236 19.05 -26.50 34.50
C ASN A 236 19.37 -25.73 35.79
N ASP A 237 20.16 -24.66 35.67
CA ASP A 237 20.57 -23.83 36.82
C ASP A 237 19.49 -22.78 37.18
N VAL A 238 18.77 -22.26 36.19
CA VAL A 238 17.86 -21.11 36.35
C VAL A 238 16.39 -21.49 36.50
N VAL A 239 15.90 -22.53 35.82
CA VAL A 239 14.46 -22.80 35.69
C VAL A 239 14.01 -23.85 36.72
N PRO A 240 13.21 -23.48 37.74
CA PRO A 240 12.67 -24.44 38.69
C PRO A 240 11.75 -25.46 38.00
N GLN A 241 11.72 -26.70 38.46
CA GLN A 241 10.88 -27.76 37.87
C GLN A 241 9.36 -27.54 37.96
N SER A 242 8.88 -26.47 38.61
CA SER A 242 7.46 -26.26 38.95
C SER A 242 6.83 -24.99 38.37
N VAL A 243 7.48 -24.30 37.43
CA VAL A 243 6.94 -23.07 36.81
C VAL A 243 6.20 -23.35 35.50
N SER A 244 5.14 -22.57 35.25
CA SER A 244 4.44 -22.60 33.96
C SER A 244 5.37 -22.26 32.80
N PHE A 245 5.10 -22.84 31.62
CA PHE A 245 5.91 -22.66 30.42
C PHE A 245 6.23 -21.19 30.09
N ASN A 246 5.23 -20.31 30.08
CA ASN A 246 5.43 -18.90 29.78
C ASN A 246 6.37 -18.21 30.79
N HIS A 247 6.31 -18.62 32.06
CA HIS A 247 7.17 -18.08 33.10
C HIS A 247 8.60 -18.60 32.96
N ALA A 248 8.79 -19.90 32.68
CA ALA A 248 10.09 -20.49 32.39
C ALA A 248 10.76 -19.84 31.17
N MET A 249 9.98 -19.59 30.11
CA MET A 249 10.45 -18.86 28.93
C MET A 249 10.86 -17.42 29.24
N GLY A 250 10.09 -16.72 30.06
CA GLY A 250 10.44 -15.37 30.51
C GLY A 250 11.75 -15.34 31.31
N LEU A 251 11.97 -16.33 32.18
CA LEU A 251 13.21 -16.45 32.96
C LEU A 251 14.42 -16.78 32.07
N LEU A 252 14.25 -17.70 31.12
CA LEU A 252 15.30 -18.06 30.17
C LEU A 252 15.72 -16.84 29.33
N VAL A 253 14.76 -16.16 28.69
CA VAL A 253 15.07 -14.98 27.85
C VAL A 253 15.68 -13.85 28.68
N LYS A 254 15.29 -13.70 29.95
CA LYS A 254 15.88 -12.69 30.85
C LYS A 254 17.35 -12.95 31.17
N ASN A 255 17.75 -14.22 31.27
CA ASN A 255 19.11 -14.60 31.67
C ASN A 255 20.04 -14.89 30.49
N LEU A 256 19.54 -15.58 29.46
CA LEU A 256 20.28 -15.96 28.25
C LEU A 256 20.14 -14.94 27.12
N GLY A 257 19.20 -14.00 27.19
CA GLY A 257 18.83 -13.16 26.05
C GLY A 257 17.98 -13.91 25.03
N SER A 258 17.77 -13.31 23.86
CA SER A 258 16.86 -13.85 22.84
C SER A 258 17.55 -14.65 21.74
N ASN A 259 18.89 -14.71 21.70
CA ASN A 259 19.67 -15.28 20.60
C ASN A 259 20.33 -16.62 20.95
N PHE A 260 19.55 -17.68 20.88
CA PHE A 260 20.02 -19.04 21.16
C PHE A 260 19.42 -20.05 20.16
N VAL A 261 20.10 -21.18 19.98
CA VAL A 261 19.70 -22.25 19.06
C VAL A 261 18.23 -22.66 19.28
N PRO A 262 17.33 -22.56 18.27
CA PRO A 262 15.92 -22.91 18.42
C PRO A 262 15.66 -24.37 18.82
N GLU A 263 16.51 -25.30 18.41
CA GLU A 263 16.43 -26.73 18.76
C GLU A 263 16.59 -26.95 20.27
N ALA A 264 17.45 -26.14 20.92
CA ALA A 264 17.56 -26.15 22.37
C ALA A 264 16.18 -25.86 23.00
N LEU A 265 15.41 -24.92 22.45
CA LEU A 265 14.05 -24.62 22.93
C LEU A 265 13.14 -25.86 22.96
N PHE A 266 13.21 -26.70 21.93
CA PHE A 266 12.42 -27.94 21.85
C PHE A 266 12.89 -28.98 22.88
N ALA A 267 14.20 -29.15 23.05
CA ALA A 267 14.75 -30.02 24.09
C ALA A 267 14.37 -29.56 25.51
N LEU A 268 14.34 -28.24 25.73
CA LEU A 268 13.93 -27.58 26.97
C LEU A 268 12.42 -27.77 27.22
N LEU A 269 11.60 -27.59 26.18
CA LEU A 269 10.15 -27.83 26.16
C LEU A 269 9.79 -29.28 26.51
N ALA A 270 10.51 -30.25 25.94
CA ALA A 270 10.30 -31.67 26.23
C ALA A 270 10.57 -31.99 27.71
N LYS A 271 11.56 -31.34 28.33
CA LYS A 271 11.84 -31.52 29.77
C LYS A 271 10.81 -30.83 30.66
N ALA A 272 10.26 -29.69 30.24
CA ALA A 272 9.25 -28.95 31.01
C ALA A 272 7.86 -29.61 30.99
N THR A 273 7.52 -30.33 29.92
CA THR A 273 6.19 -30.94 29.71
C THR A 273 6.08 -32.34 30.32
N TYR A 274 7.18 -32.96 30.74
CA TYR A 274 7.19 -34.16 31.58
C TYR A 274 6.98 -33.81 33.06
N LYS A 275 5.84 -33.19 33.41
CA LYS A 275 5.19 -33.24 34.74
C LYS A 275 3.88 -32.45 34.77
#